data_AF-A0A7X6VY62-F1
#
_entry.id   AF-A0A7X6VY62-F1
#
_cell.length_a   1.000
_cell.length_b   1.000
_cell.length_c   1.000
_cell.angle_alpha   90.00
_cell.angle_beta   90.00
_cell.angle_gamma   90.00
#
_symmetry.space_group_name_H-M   'P 1'
#
loop_
_entity.id
_entity.type
_entity.pdbx_description
1 polymer ?
#
loop_
_entity_poly.entity_id
_entity_poly.type
_entity_poly.pdbx_seq_one_letter_code
_entity_poly.pdbx_strand_id
1 'polypeptide(L)'
;EMAEPHYIDVDFHFIIHEPTIFNHGYAGFFWASYINLPEKTGIYLKGKKNKTDSEKWIYIESEGHGTNSTHLSEKDDADYFFAENFNIVLASGISDYIFSAPYYFGRYRNMVFAYLFSEPDEGVIRFSQSPNGAGEGKPAWDFQYILPDFEIGKRYAIKLRVLYKEWVSPEDIEKEYLNWENR
;
A
#
# COMPACT_ATOMS: atom_id res chain seq x y z
N GLU A 1 -8.41 -16.31 1.75
CA GLU A 1 -9.76 -16.88 1.87
C GLU A 1 -10.77 -15.88 1.33
N MET A 2 -11.81 -16.31 0.61
CA MET A 2 -12.95 -15.43 0.31
C MET A 2 -13.83 -15.37 1.55
N ALA A 3 -14.05 -14.19 2.11
CA ALA A 3 -14.93 -13.98 3.24
C ALA A 3 -16.17 -13.20 2.79
N GLU A 4 -17.34 -13.75 3.08
CA GLU A 4 -18.62 -13.11 2.82
C GLU A 4 -18.67 -11.71 3.49
N PRO A 5 -19.27 -10.69 2.85
CA PRO A 5 -19.93 -10.72 1.54
C PRO A 5 -19.04 -10.32 0.36
N HIS A 6 -17.84 -9.77 0.60
CA HIS A 6 -17.08 -9.07 -0.44
C HIS A 6 -15.58 -8.89 -0.12
N TYR A 7 -15.01 -9.79 0.68
CA TYR A 7 -13.62 -9.70 1.10
C TYR A 7 -12.76 -10.86 0.57
N ILE A 8 -11.48 -10.57 0.37
CA ILE A 8 -10.43 -11.56 0.21
C ILE A 8 -9.41 -11.30 1.33
N ASP A 9 -9.34 -12.22 2.29
CA ASP A 9 -8.31 -12.23 3.31
C ASP A 9 -7.06 -12.92 2.77
N VAL A 10 -5.91 -12.26 2.90
CA VAL A 10 -4.62 -12.76 2.45
C VAL A 10 -3.68 -12.81 3.65
N ASP A 11 -3.18 -14.01 3.92
CA ASP A 11 -2.14 -14.24 4.91
C ASP A 11 -0.89 -14.73 4.19
N PHE A 12 0.04 -13.81 3.94
CA PHE A 12 1.25 -14.08 3.18
C PHE A 12 2.39 -14.43 4.14
N HIS A 13 2.94 -15.64 4.01
CA HIS A 13 4.04 -16.13 4.81
C HIS A 13 5.27 -16.41 3.98
N PHE A 14 6.45 -16.11 4.51
CA PHE A 14 7.71 -16.43 3.86
C PHE A 14 8.85 -16.65 4.86
N ILE A 15 9.93 -17.25 4.38
CA ILE A 15 11.19 -17.45 5.11
C ILE A 15 12.32 -17.03 4.19
N ILE A 16 13.25 -16.22 4.69
CA ILE A 16 14.47 -15.89 3.95
C ILE A 16 15.53 -16.93 4.28
N HIS A 17 16.02 -17.59 3.24
CA HIS A 17 17.07 -18.62 3.34
C HIS A 17 18.43 -18.13 2.83
N GLU A 18 18.43 -17.27 1.82
CA GLU A 18 19.65 -16.77 1.18
C GLU A 18 19.74 -15.25 1.34
N PRO A 19 20.50 -14.74 2.34
CA PRO A 19 20.58 -13.30 2.60
C PRO A 19 21.30 -12.54 1.49
N THR A 20 22.15 -13.19 0.70
CA THR A 20 23.01 -12.51 -0.29
C THR A 20 22.23 -11.91 -1.45
N ILE A 21 20.94 -12.24 -1.61
CA ILE A 21 20.06 -11.56 -2.57
C ILE A 21 19.64 -10.16 -2.09
N PHE A 22 19.81 -9.86 -0.79
CA PHE A 22 19.42 -8.62 -0.14
C PHE A 22 20.65 -7.87 0.41
N ASN A 23 21.40 -7.23 -0.49
CA ASN A 23 22.71 -6.62 -0.19
C ASN A 23 22.68 -5.39 0.75
N HIS A 24 21.50 -4.89 1.10
CA HIS A 24 21.35 -3.68 1.92
C HIS A 24 20.71 -3.94 3.30
N GLY A 25 20.59 -5.21 3.72
CA GLY A 25 20.08 -5.56 5.04
C GLY A 25 18.55 -5.49 5.20
N TYR A 26 17.82 -5.34 4.09
CA TYR A 26 16.36 -5.42 4.07
C TYR A 26 15.86 -6.18 2.84
N ALA A 27 14.70 -6.82 2.99
CA ALA A 27 13.97 -7.45 1.92
C ALA A 27 12.77 -6.57 1.51
N GLY A 28 12.70 -6.20 0.23
CA GLY A 28 11.57 -5.45 -0.34
C GLY A 28 10.67 -6.37 -1.18
N PHE A 29 9.37 -6.28 -0.94
CA PHE A 29 8.33 -6.98 -1.69
C PHE A 29 7.36 -5.95 -2.28
N PHE A 30 6.89 -6.20 -3.50
CA PHE A 30 6.03 -5.27 -4.25
C PHE A 30 4.85 -6.03 -4.85
N TRP A 31 3.63 -5.51 -4.65
CA TRP A 31 2.41 -6.04 -5.23
C TRP A 31 1.80 -5.04 -6.19
N ALA A 32 1.59 -5.48 -7.43
CA ALA A 32 1.05 -4.66 -8.49
C ALA A 32 -0.43 -4.97 -8.77
N SER A 33 -1.24 -3.93 -8.89
CA SER A 33 -2.69 -4.02 -9.08
C SER A 33 -3.15 -2.99 -10.10
N TYR A 34 -3.46 -3.45 -11.30
CA TYR A 34 -3.85 -2.60 -12.42
C TYR A 34 -5.36 -2.51 -12.58
N ILE A 35 -5.88 -1.29 -12.62
CA ILE A 35 -7.31 -1.03 -12.68
C ILE A 35 -7.70 -0.61 -14.09
N ASN A 36 -8.75 -1.24 -14.63
CA ASN A 36 -9.16 -0.98 -15.99
C ASN A 36 -10.15 0.19 -16.09
N LEU A 37 -9.63 1.39 -16.41
CA LEU A 37 -10.41 2.59 -16.73
C LEU A 37 -11.38 3.04 -15.60
N PRO A 38 -10.89 3.30 -14.37
CA PRO A 38 -11.70 3.99 -13.36
C PRO A 38 -11.91 5.47 -13.72
N GLU A 39 -12.97 6.07 -13.20
CA GLU A 39 -13.24 7.51 -13.38
C GLU A 39 -12.22 8.40 -12.68
N LYS A 40 -11.61 7.88 -11.61
CA LYS A 40 -10.51 8.52 -10.88
C LYS A 40 -9.33 7.56 -10.81
N THR A 41 -8.17 8.04 -11.20
CA THR A 41 -6.95 7.22 -11.34
C THR A 41 -6.16 7.14 -10.03
N GLY A 42 -6.31 8.12 -9.14
CA GLY A 42 -5.63 8.16 -7.86
C GLY A 42 -6.27 7.30 -6.77
N ILE A 43 -5.67 7.37 -5.58
CA ILE A 43 -6.14 6.69 -4.36
C ILE A 43 -6.59 7.69 -3.30
N TYR A 44 -7.41 7.21 -2.39
CA TYR A 44 -7.82 7.88 -1.17
C TYR A 44 -7.13 7.23 0.03
N LEU A 45 -6.58 8.04 0.93
CA LEU A 45 -6.00 7.60 2.20
C LEU A 45 -6.35 8.58 3.33
N LYS A 46 -6.25 8.11 4.57
CA LYS A 46 -6.32 8.96 5.77
C LYS A 46 -4.90 9.32 6.18
N GLY A 47 -4.60 10.61 6.28
CA GLY A 47 -3.23 11.06 6.44
C GLY A 47 -3.03 12.57 6.42
N LYS A 48 -1.80 12.98 6.14
CA LYS A 48 -1.32 14.37 6.23
C LYS A 48 -0.41 14.66 5.03
N LYS A 49 -0.30 15.92 4.60
CA LYS A 49 0.66 16.30 3.53
C LYS A 49 2.11 16.37 4.03
N ASN A 50 2.31 16.47 5.34
CA ASN A 50 3.60 16.39 6.00
C ASN A 50 3.38 16.02 7.47
N LYS A 51 4.44 15.73 8.24
CA LYS A 51 4.34 15.33 9.65
C LYS A 51 3.73 16.40 10.57
N THR A 52 3.66 17.67 10.16
CA THR A 52 3.16 18.79 10.96
C THR A 52 1.70 19.19 10.69
N ASP A 53 1.12 18.70 9.59
CA ASP A 53 -0.24 19.02 9.18
C ASP A 53 -1.29 18.22 9.99
N SER A 54 -2.53 18.71 10.02
CA SER A 54 -3.65 17.96 10.60
C SER A 54 -4.07 16.79 9.72
N GLU A 55 -4.45 15.69 10.37
CA GLU A 55 -4.97 14.51 9.70
C GLU A 55 -6.31 14.78 9.00
N LYS A 56 -6.47 14.23 7.79
CA LYS A 56 -7.71 14.29 7.01
C LYS A 56 -7.76 13.15 5.98
N TRP A 57 -8.92 12.96 5.37
CA TRP A 57 -9.03 12.19 4.14
C TRP A 57 -8.43 12.96 2.97
N ILE A 58 -7.57 12.30 2.19
CA ILE A 58 -6.84 12.90 1.07
C ILE A 58 -7.07 12.02 -0.16
N TYR A 59 -7.50 12.63 -1.26
CA TYR A 59 -7.38 12.04 -2.59
C TYR A 59 -6.03 12.47 -3.18
N ILE A 60 -5.24 11.52 -3.63
CA ILE A 60 -3.92 11.77 -4.20
C ILE A 60 -3.86 11.08 -5.56
N GLU A 61 -3.51 11.85 -6.57
CA GLU A 61 -3.17 11.36 -7.90
C GLU A 61 -1.72 11.75 -8.16
N SER A 62 -0.87 10.79 -8.51
CA SER A 62 0.54 11.10 -8.78
C SER A 62 0.67 11.79 -10.13
N GLU A 63 1.59 12.76 -10.24
CA GLU A 63 1.76 13.59 -11.44
C GLU A 63 2.18 12.78 -12.68
N GLY A 64 2.81 11.63 -12.45
CA GLY A 64 3.24 10.70 -13.48
C GLY A 64 3.66 9.37 -12.89
N HIS A 65 4.11 8.47 -13.76
CA HIS A 65 4.66 7.18 -13.38
C HIS A 65 6.02 7.39 -12.68
N GLY A 66 6.11 7.05 -11.39
CA GLY A 66 7.34 7.14 -10.58
C GLY A 66 7.58 8.49 -9.89
N THR A 67 6.71 9.49 -10.10
CA THR A 67 6.83 10.80 -9.46
C THR A 67 5.85 10.91 -8.30
N ASN A 68 6.33 11.10 -7.06
CA ASN A 68 5.48 11.22 -5.87
C ASN A 68 4.46 10.06 -5.76
N SER A 69 4.87 8.88 -6.19
CA SER A 69 4.04 7.68 -6.33
C SER A 69 3.88 6.91 -5.02
N THR A 70 4.80 7.05 -4.05
CA THR A 70 4.83 6.27 -2.82
C THR A 70 4.58 7.11 -1.58
N HIS A 71 3.66 6.66 -0.73
CA HIS A 71 3.26 7.31 0.52
C HIS A 71 3.69 6.45 1.69
N LEU A 72 4.35 7.08 2.67
CA LEU A 72 4.88 6.40 3.85
C LEU A 72 3.87 6.41 5.00
N SER A 73 3.98 5.42 5.89
CA SER A 73 3.31 5.48 7.18
C SER A 73 3.89 6.63 8.00
N GLU A 74 3.10 7.27 8.85
CA GLU A 74 3.63 8.25 9.81
C GLU A 74 4.65 7.65 10.79
N LYS A 75 4.63 6.32 10.96
CA LYS A 75 5.56 5.53 11.76
C LYS A 75 6.81 5.09 10.98
N ASP A 76 6.84 5.28 9.66
CA ASP A 76 7.99 4.93 8.81
C ASP A 76 8.91 6.16 8.70
N ASP A 77 10.09 6.04 9.28
CA ASP A 77 11.18 7.02 9.20
C ASP A 77 12.42 6.45 8.47
N ALA A 78 12.31 5.25 7.89
CA ALA A 78 13.42 4.56 7.28
C ALA A 78 13.71 5.09 5.87
N ASP A 79 14.96 5.47 5.65
CA ASP A 79 15.49 5.81 4.33
C ASP A 79 16.17 4.58 3.71
N TYR A 80 15.43 3.86 2.86
CA TYR A 80 15.94 2.67 2.19
C TYR A 80 16.65 3.03 0.89
N PHE A 81 17.76 2.36 0.63
CA PHE A 81 18.51 2.55 -0.60
C PHE A 81 17.77 1.99 -1.82
N PHE A 82 17.74 2.76 -2.91
CA PHE A 82 17.34 2.28 -4.22
C PHE A 82 18.49 2.57 -5.19
N ALA A 83 18.89 1.55 -5.94
CA ALA A 83 19.91 1.72 -6.96
C ALA A 83 19.46 2.75 -8.01
N GLU A 84 20.39 3.54 -8.56
CA GLU A 84 20.07 4.57 -9.57
C GLU A 84 19.34 4.00 -10.79
N ASN A 85 19.61 2.73 -11.13
CA ASN A 85 18.98 2.01 -12.23
C ASN A 85 17.88 1.03 -11.77
N PHE A 86 17.28 1.26 -10.59
CA PHE A 86 16.21 0.41 -10.10
C PHE A 86 14.95 0.54 -10.99
N ASN A 87 14.54 -0.57 -11.59
CA ASN A 87 13.52 -0.56 -12.64
C ASN A 87 12.08 -0.37 -12.14
N ILE A 88 11.83 -0.50 -10.84
CA ILE A 88 10.49 -0.29 -10.24
C ILE A 88 10.44 1.11 -9.65
N VAL A 89 10.38 2.11 -10.53
CA VAL A 89 10.43 3.54 -10.17
C VAL A 89 9.29 3.97 -9.24
N LEU A 90 8.17 3.24 -9.24
CA LEU A 90 7.06 3.49 -8.31
C LEU A 90 7.51 3.36 -6.86
N ALA A 91 8.37 2.38 -6.56
CA ALA A 91 8.78 2.07 -5.20
C ALA A 91 9.62 3.18 -4.56
N SER A 92 10.45 3.85 -5.36
CA SER A 92 11.39 4.88 -4.94
C SER A 92 10.86 6.32 -5.06
N GLY A 93 9.72 6.53 -5.72
CA GLY A 93 9.10 7.85 -5.89
C GLY A 93 8.39 8.34 -4.62
N ILE A 94 9.12 8.56 -3.52
CA ILE A 94 8.55 8.98 -2.24
C ILE A 94 7.88 10.34 -2.37
N SER A 95 6.66 10.46 -1.86
CA SER A 95 5.86 11.69 -1.84
C SER A 95 5.90 12.36 -0.46
N ASP A 96 5.53 13.64 -0.41
CA ASP A 96 5.37 14.35 0.86
C ASP A 96 4.18 13.82 1.69
N TYR A 97 3.18 13.21 1.04
CA TYR A 97 1.99 12.71 1.72
C TYR A 97 2.30 11.43 2.50
N ILE A 98 1.89 11.44 3.76
CA ILE A 98 2.01 10.30 4.68
C ILE A 98 0.62 9.83 5.09
N PHE A 99 0.47 8.53 5.29
CA PHE A 99 -0.75 7.94 5.81
C PHE A 99 -0.64 7.68 7.31
N SER A 100 -1.74 7.83 8.02
CA SER A 100 -1.85 7.56 9.46
C SER A 100 -2.65 6.30 9.77
N ALA A 101 -3.38 5.79 8.78
CA ALA A 101 -4.12 4.55 8.89
C ALA A 101 -3.67 3.56 7.81
N PRO A 102 -3.49 2.26 8.12
CA PRO A 102 -2.91 1.26 7.23
C PRO A 102 -3.96 0.73 6.24
N TYR A 103 -4.62 1.64 5.53
CA TYR A 103 -5.52 1.31 4.43
C TYR A 103 -5.59 2.45 3.41
N TYR A 104 -5.91 2.08 2.17
CA TYR A 104 -6.24 3.02 1.12
C TYR A 104 -7.26 2.41 0.17
N PHE A 105 -7.92 3.26 -0.62
CA PHE A 105 -8.93 2.79 -1.57
C PHE A 105 -8.99 3.62 -2.85
N GLY A 106 -9.50 2.99 -3.91
CA GLY A 106 -9.85 3.65 -5.16
C GLY A 106 -11.33 3.49 -5.48
N ARG A 107 -11.83 4.33 -6.38
CA ARG A 107 -13.23 4.35 -6.83
C ARG A 107 -13.34 3.72 -8.21
N TYR A 108 -14.33 2.86 -8.39
CA TYR A 108 -14.70 2.33 -9.71
C TYR A 108 -16.22 2.34 -9.85
N ARG A 109 -16.78 3.27 -10.62
CA ARG A 109 -18.23 3.49 -10.71
C ARG A 109 -18.86 3.72 -9.34
N ASN A 110 -19.92 2.98 -9.01
CA ASN A 110 -20.56 2.97 -7.70
C ASN A 110 -19.81 2.11 -6.66
N MET A 111 -18.70 1.46 -7.03
CA MET A 111 -17.96 0.53 -6.18
C MET A 111 -16.68 1.14 -5.60
N VAL A 112 -16.23 0.61 -4.48
CA VAL A 112 -14.94 0.90 -3.86
C VAL A 112 -14.10 -0.37 -3.84
N PHE A 113 -12.83 -0.22 -4.19
CA PHE A 113 -11.80 -1.25 -4.05
C PHE A 113 -10.78 -0.77 -3.03
N ALA A 114 -10.54 -1.51 -1.96
CA ALA A 114 -9.61 -1.09 -0.90
C ALA A 114 -8.67 -2.21 -0.49
N TYR A 115 -7.49 -1.78 -0.04
CA TYR A 115 -6.57 -2.60 0.73
C TYR A 115 -6.61 -2.15 2.18
N LEU A 116 -6.79 -3.12 3.08
CA LEU A 116 -6.67 -2.96 4.51
C LEU A 116 -5.49 -3.81 4.97
N PHE A 117 -4.59 -3.26 5.77
CA PHE A 117 -3.42 -3.98 6.28
C PHE A 117 -3.49 -4.05 7.80
N SER A 118 -3.33 -5.24 8.35
CA SER A 118 -2.98 -5.38 9.76
C SER A 118 -1.60 -4.77 9.95
N GLU A 119 -1.36 -4.08 11.06
CA GLU A 119 -0.01 -3.64 11.38
C GLU A 119 0.89 -4.89 11.46
N PRO A 120 1.99 -4.95 10.69
CA PRO A 120 2.89 -6.09 10.73
C PRO A 120 3.70 -6.05 12.05
N ASP A 121 4.03 -7.23 12.59
CA ASP A 121 4.88 -7.33 13.78
C ASP A 121 6.30 -6.81 13.51
N GLU A 122 6.78 -6.99 12.27
CA GLU A 122 8.10 -6.58 11.79
C GLU A 122 7.98 -5.99 10.38
N GLY A 123 8.81 -5.02 10.05
CA GLY A 123 8.78 -4.34 8.75
C GLY A 123 7.71 -3.26 8.62
N VAL A 124 7.58 -2.71 7.42
CA VAL A 124 6.71 -1.56 7.13
C VAL A 124 5.94 -1.74 5.83
N ILE A 125 4.72 -1.22 5.78
CA ILE A 125 3.90 -1.12 4.56
C ILE A 125 4.05 0.28 3.96
N ARG A 126 4.14 0.37 2.63
CA ARG A 126 4.07 1.63 1.88
C ARG A 126 3.02 1.53 0.79
N PHE A 127 2.32 2.63 0.50
CA PHE A 127 1.31 2.67 -0.56
C PHE A 127 1.91 3.25 -1.81
N SER A 128 1.77 2.59 -2.95
CA SER A 128 2.33 3.03 -4.22
C SER A 128 1.21 3.20 -5.25
N GLN A 129 1.35 4.17 -6.14
CA GLN A 129 0.36 4.38 -7.20
C GLN A 129 0.98 4.90 -8.48
N SER A 130 0.23 4.74 -9.57
CA SER A 130 0.52 5.36 -10.86
C SER A 130 -0.78 5.68 -11.58
N PRO A 131 -0.94 6.86 -12.21
CA PRO A 131 -2.15 7.18 -12.97
C PRO A 131 -2.29 6.34 -14.25
N ASN A 132 -1.20 5.72 -14.71
CA ASN A 132 -1.09 5.07 -16.02
C ASN A 132 -0.22 3.80 -15.99
N GLY A 133 -0.18 3.08 -14.88
CA GLY A 133 0.69 1.90 -14.69
C GLY A 133 0.48 0.77 -15.71
N ALA A 134 -0.72 0.64 -16.27
CA ALA A 134 -1.03 -0.30 -17.37
C ALA A 134 -1.40 0.42 -18.69
N GLY A 135 -0.98 1.68 -18.84
CA GLY A 135 -1.30 2.54 -19.97
C GLY A 135 -2.31 3.65 -19.64
N GLU A 136 -2.65 4.45 -20.64
CA GLU A 136 -3.51 5.63 -20.46
C GLU A 136 -4.87 5.27 -19.84
N GLY A 137 -5.22 5.96 -18.76
CA GLY A 137 -6.45 5.74 -17.98
C GLY A 137 -6.48 4.45 -17.18
N LYS A 138 -5.39 3.68 -17.12
CA LYS A 138 -5.33 2.40 -16.40
C LYS A 138 -4.31 2.50 -15.26
N PRO A 139 -4.73 2.99 -14.09
CA PRO A 139 -3.80 3.23 -12.99
C PRO A 139 -3.31 1.92 -12.37
N ALA A 140 -2.26 2.05 -11.57
CA ALA A 140 -1.80 1.03 -10.64
C ALA A 140 -2.07 1.51 -9.20
N TRP A 141 -2.62 0.62 -8.37
CA TRP A 141 -2.95 0.83 -6.96
C TRP A 141 -2.20 -0.21 -6.13
N ASP A 142 -0.92 0.04 -5.94
CA ASP A 142 0.08 -0.93 -5.50
C ASP A 142 0.45 -0.75 -4.03
N PHE A 143 1.15 -1.72 -3.46
CA PHE A 143 1.75 -1.57 -2.15
C PHE A 143 3.09 -2.29 -2.06
N GLN A 144 3.85 -1.88 -1.05
CA GLN A 144 5.15 -2.46 -0.72
C GLN A 144 5.11 -3.00 0.71
N TYR A 145 5.91 -4.03 0.94
CA TYR A 145 6.32 -4.44 2.28
C TYR A 145 7.84 -4.47 2.33
N ILE A 146 8.43 -3.80 3.31
CA ILE A 146 9.88 -3.74 3.49
C ILE A 146 10.22 -4.30 4.87
N LEU A 147 11.00 -5.38 4.90
CA LEU A 147 11.46 -6.05 6.12
C LEU A 147 12.95 -5.77 6.34
N PRO A 148 13.33 -4.86 7.26
CA PRO A 148 14.72 -4.68 7.68
C PRO A 148 15.17 -5.78 8.64
N ASP A 149 16.49 -5.93 8.79
CA ASP A 149 17.15 -6.70 9.84
C ASP A 149 16.64 -8.14 10.01
N PHE A 150 16.28 -8.78 8.90
CA PHE A 150 15.72 -10.12 8.92
C PHE A 150 16.72 -11.18 9.42
N GLU A 151 16.23 -12.11 10.23
CA GLU A 151 16.88 -13.34 10.63
C GLU A 151 16.65 -14.46 9.60
N ILE A 152 17.71 -15.19 9.26
CA ILE A 152 17.65 -16.35 8.36
C ILE A 152 16.93 -17.52 9.03
N GLY A 153 16.01 -18.14 8.29
CA GLY A 153 15.21 -19.28 8.77
C GLY A 153 14.01 -18.90 9.66
N LYS A 154 13.87 -17.63 10.04
CA LYS A 154 12.68 -17.11 10.72
C LYS A 154 11.52 -16.97 9.74
N ARG A 155 10.32 -17.32 10.19
CA ARG A 155 9.07 -17.13 9.44
C ARG A 155 8.51 -15.74 9.71
N TYR A 156 8.20 -15.02 8.65
CA TYR A 156 7.52 -13.74 8.68
C TYR A 156 6.15 -13.86 8.05
N ALA A 157 5.27 -12.91 8.37
CA ALA A 157 3.94 -12.83 7.78
C ALA A 157 3.49 -11.38 7.62
N ILE A 158 2.67 -11.13 6.60
CA ILE A 158 1.82 -9.94 6.54
C ILE A 158 0.38 -10.38 6.30
N LYS A 159 -0.56 -9.66 6.92
CA LYS A 159 -1.99 -9.88 6.75
C LYS A 159 -2.61 -8.67 6.10
N LEU A 160 -3.36 -8.91 5.04
CA LEU A 160 -4.15 -7.88 4.39
C LEU A 160 -5.53 -8.41 4.03
N ARG A 161 -6.48 -7.49 3.92
CA ARG A 161 -7.80 -7.72 3.38
C ARG A 161 -8.00 -6.85 2.16
N VAL A 162 -8.42 -7.46 1.06
CA VAL A 162 -8.91 -6.77 -0.12
C VAL A 162 -10.43 -6.75 -0.05
N LEU A 163 -11.06 -5.61 -0.29
CA LEU A 163 -12.52 -5.48 -0.32
C LEU A 163 -12.99 -4.86 -1.62
N TYR A 164 -14.15 -5.32 -2.11
CA TYR A 164 -14.83 -4.70 -3.26
C TYR A 164 -16.35 -4.63 -3.04
N LYS A 165 -16.86 -3.46 -2.65
CA LYS A 165 -18.27 -3.26 -2.26
C LYS A 165 -18.86 -1.99 -2.87
N GLU A 166 -20.17 -1.80 -2.72
CA GLU A 166 -20.80 -0.52 -3.03
C GLU A 166 -20.25 0.59 -2.12
N TRP A 167 -20.09 1.78 -2.69
CA TRP A 167 -19.62 2.95 -1.97
C TRP A 167 -20.63 3.49 -0.98
N VAL A 168 -20.14 3.92 0.18
CA VAL A 168 -20.91 4.70 1.13
C VAL A 168 -20.16 6.00 1.45
N SER A 169 -19.05 5.89 2.17
CA SER A 169 -18.19 7.03 2.52
C SER A 169 -16.78 6.56 2.92
N PRO A 170 -15.80 7.47 3.07
CA PRO A 170 -14.50 7.11 3.63
C PRO A 170 -14.60 6.50 5.04
N GLU A 171 -15.52 7.00 5.87
CA GLU A 171 -15.77 6.49 7.23
C GLU A 171 -16.30 5.05 7.23
N ASP A 172 -17.01 4.63 6.16
CA ASP A 172 -17.41 3.24 5.98
C ASP A 172 -16.17 2.33 5.81
N ILE A 173 -15.14 2.77 5.08
CA ILE A 173 -13.87 2.02 4.95
C ILE A 173 -13.13 1.93 6.28
N GLU A 174 -13.08 3.03 7.03
CA GLU A 174 -12.51 3.02 8.39
C GLU A 174 -13.27 2.04 9.30
N LYS A 175 -14.60 1.99 9.20
CA LYS A 175 -15.41 1.02 9.94
C LYS A 175 -15.13 -0.42 9.50
N GLU A 176 -14.97 -0.68 8.20
CA GLU A 176 -14.58 -2.01 7.69
C GLU A 176 -13.24 -2.45 8.26
N TYR A 177 -12.25 -1.55 8.32
CA TYR A 177 -10.96 -1.80 8.95
C TYR A 177 -11.08 -2.14 10.44
N LEU A 178 -11.75 -1.28 11.22
CA LEU A 178 -11.92 -1.51 12.66
C LEU A 178 -12.68 -2.81 12.95
N ASN A 179 -13.68 -3.16 12.13
CA ASN A 179 -14.41 -4.43 12.28
C ASN A 179 -13.56 -5.66 11.93
N TRP A 180 -12.54 -5.50 11.10
CA TRP A 180 -11.64 -6.59 10.72
C TRP A 180 -10.55 -6.80 11.78
N GLU A 181 -9.91 -5.73 12.25
CA GLU A 181 -8.85 -5.79 13.27
C GLU A 181 -9.34 -6.26 14.64
N ASN A 182 -10.62 -6.05 14.97
CA ASN A 182 -11.21 -6.49 16.24
C ASN A 182 -11.69 -7.96 16.24
N ARG A 183 -11.36 -8.76 15.21
CA ARG A 183 -11.71 -10.18 15.11
C ARG A 183 -10.57 -11.07 15.58
#